data_AF-A0A820K278-F1
#
_entry.id   AF-A0A820K278-F1
#
_cell.length_a   1.000
_cell.length_b   1.000
_cell.length_c   1.000
_cell.angle_alpha   90.00
_cell.angle_beta   90.00
_cell.angle_gamma   90.00
#
_symmetry.space_group_name_H-M   'P 1'
#
loop_
_entity.id
_entity.type
_entity.pdbx_description
1 polymer ?
#
loop_
_entity_poly.entity_id
_entity_poly.type
_entity_poly.pdbx_seq_one_letter_code
_entity_poly.pdbx_strand_id
1 'polypeptide(L)'
;MVGANHLLYNKKRNEHPDHVVVIKYVPFVKDSKRAMDEYISSIFMNGLSTIAIHNTCEDSLLASPLIIDLVILTELMTRITYKTNDKEDYQSFEPVLAILSYLLKAPLVPPGTPVINALFKQHRCITNILSACAGIAMDTDMLLEHKTNLPKPMKIQI
;
A
#
# COMPACT_ATOMS: atom_id res chain seq x y z
N MET A 1 -6.30 5.85 -7.02
CA MET A 1 -6.67 7.04 -6.21
C MET A 1 -7.72 7.87 -6.94
N VAL A 2 -7.44 8.39 -8.14
CA VAL A 2 -8.42 9.14 -8.97
C VAL A 2 -9.76 8.41 -9.13
N GLY A 3 -9.72 7.14 -9.53
CA GLY A 3 -10.93 6.32 -9.67
C GLY A 3 -11.71 6.04 -8.39
N ALA A 4 -11.20 6.41 -7.21
CA ALA A 4 -11.88 6.21 -5.93
C ALA A 4 -12.75 7.40 -5.49
N ASN A 5 -12.62 8.59 -6.10
CA ASN A 5 -13.38 9.77 -5.72
C ASN A 5 -14.03 10.44 -6.94
N HIS A 6 -15.30 10.12 -7.17
CA HIS A 6 -16.09 10.63 -8.30
C HIS A 6 -16.66 12.04 -8.06
N LEU A 7 -16.57 12.57 -6.84
CA LEU A 7 -16.95 13.95 -6.54
C LEU A 7 -15.87 14.93 -7.01
N LEU A 8 -14.60 14.53 -6.92
CA LEU A 8 -13.47 15.33 -7.38
C LEU A 8 -13.13 15.10 -8.85
N TYR A 9 -13.26 13.85 -9.34
CA TYR A 9 -12.90 13.50 -10.71
C TYR A 9 -14.08 12.88 -11.44
N ASN A 10 -14.45 13.47 -12.58
CA ASN A 10 -15.59 13.02 -13.34
C ASN A 10 -15.31 11.67 -14.04
N LYS A 11 -15.92 10.61 -13.53
CA LYS A 11 -15.80 9.25 -14.07
C LYS A 11 -16.24 9.14 -15.53
N LYS A 12 -17.30 9.84 -15.94
CA LYS A 12 -17.84 9.76 -17.32
C LYS A 12 -16.88 10.33 -18.34
N ARG A 13 -16.08 11.33 -17.94
CA ARG A 13 -15.07 11.96 -18.79
C ARG A 13 -13.69 11.30 -18.66
N ASN A 14 -13.57 10.26 -17.81
CA ASN A 14 -12.30 9.65 -17.43
C ASN A 14 -11.25 10.72 -17.09
N GLU A 15 -11.63 11.65 -16.22
CA GLU A 15 -10.79 12.77 -15.84
C GLU A 15 -9.58 12.30 -15.01
N HIS A 16 -8.39 12.76 -15.39
CA HIS A 16 -7.14 12.57 -14.66
C HIS A 16 -6.42 13.91 -14.55
N PRO A 17 -5.69 14.17 -13.45
CA PRO A 17 -4.83 15.33 -13.38
C PRO A 17 -3.69 15.21 -14.39
N ASP A 18 -3.17 16.35 -14.84
CA ASP A 18 -1.92 16.37 -15.58
C ASP A 18 -0.80 15.77 -14.72
N HIS A 19 -0.06 14.82 -15.30
CA HIS A 19 1.00 14.11 -14.60
C HIS A 19 2.14 13.83 -15.56
N VAL A 20 3.28 14.49 -15.33
CA VAL A 20 4.49 14.37 -16.15
C VAL A 20 5.61 13.85 -15.28
N VAL A 21 6.32 12.83 -15.78
CA VAL A 21 7.50 12.27 -15.13
C VAL A 21 8.71 12.50 -16.02
N VAL A 22 9.75 13.14 -15.48
CA VAL A 22 10.98 13.44 -16.20
C VAL A 22 12.15 12.78 -15.49
N ILE A 23 12.96 12.03 -16.24
CA ILE A 23 14.23 11.47 -15.76
C ILE A 23 15.33 12.02 -16.67
N LYS A 24 16.33 12.66 -16.05
CA LYS A 24 17.50 13.21 -16.75
C LYS A 24 18.76 12.63 -16.16
N TYR A 25 19.67 12.23 -17.04
CA TYR A 25 20.99 11.77 -16.63
C TYR A 25 21.90 12.97 -16.39
N VAL A 26 22.39 13.10 -15.16
CA VAL A 26 23.27 14.19 -14.73
C VAL A 26 24.51 13.55 -14.07
N PRO A 27 25.64 13.41 -14.77
CA PRO A 27 26.79 12.63 -14.28
C PRO A 27 27.33 13.07 -12.91
N PHE A 28 27.24 14.37 -12.61
CA PHE A 28 27.77 14.95 -11.37
C PHE A 28 27.15 14.35 -10.10
N VAL A 29 25.86 14.02 -10.12
CA VAL A 29 25.14 13.58 -8.91
C VAL A 29 25.35 12.10 -8.59
N LYS A 30 25.85 11.29 -9.53
CA LYS A 30 26.09 9.85 -9.34
C LYS A 30 24.86 9.13 -8.76
N ASP A 31 24.99 8.38 -7.66
CA ASP A 31 23.89 7.65 -6.98
C ASP A 31 22.93 8.57 -6.21
N SER A 32 23.34 9.82 -5.96
CA SER A 32 22.60 10.84 -5.21
C SER A 32 21.51 11.47 -6.06
N LYS A 33 20.47 10.70 -6.34
CA LYS A 33 19.29 11.11 -7.11
C LYS A 33 18.61 12.33 -6.48
N ARG A 34 18.21 13.27 -7.35
CA ARG A 34 17.38 14.42 -6.98
C ARG A 34 15.98 14.22 -7.54
N ALA A 35 15.00 14.13 -6.67
CA ALA A 35 13.59 14.14 -7.05
C ALA A 35 13.01 15.53 -6.74
N MET A 36 12.35 16.11 -7.72
CA MET A 36 11.69 17.40 -7.62
C MET A 36 10.26 17.21 -8.11
N ASP A 37 9.31 17.36 -7.19
CA ASP A 37 7.90 17.13 -7.44
C ASP A 37 7.12 18.40 -7.09
N GLU A 38 6.14 18.75 -7.92
CA GLU A 38 5.21 19.83 -7.66
C GLU A 38 3.79 19.29 -7.74
N TYR A 39 3.03 19.48 -6.67
CA TYR A 39 1.63 19.09 -6.58
C TYR A 39 0.78 20.36 -6.49
N ILE A 40 -0.02 20.61 -7.51
CA ILE A 40 -0.98 21.71 -7.55
C ILE A 40 -2.39 21.13 -7.43
N SER A 41 -3.10 21.52 -6.39
CA SER A 41 -4.46 21.04 -6.10
C SER A 41 -5.44 22.20 -6.00
N SER A 42 -6.60 22.07 -6.62
CA SER A 42 -7.73 22.98 -6.41
C SER A 42 -8.41 22.67 -5.07
N ILE A 43 -8.65 23.71 -4.27
CA ILE A 43 -9.31 23.64 -2.96
C ILE A 43 -10.58 24.51 -2.96
N PHE A 44 -11.20 24.67 -1.79
CA PHE A 44 -12.46 25.38 -1.63
C PHE A 44 -12.44 26.78 -2.28
N MET A 45 -13.55 27.16 -2.91
CA MET A 45 -13.73 28.46 -3.58
C MET A 45 -12.68 28.76 -4.65
N ASN A 46 -12.30 27.76 -5.45
CA ASN A 46 -11.28 27.86 -6.51
C ASN A 46 -9.90 28.31 -5.99
N GLY A 47 -9.62 28.17 -4.69
CA GLY A 47 -8.27 28.34 -4.18
C GLY A 47 -7.32 27.29 -4.76
N LEU A 48 -6.03 27.60 -4.77
CA LEU A 48 -4.99 26.67 -5.19
C LEU A 48 -4.06 26.38 -4.00
N SER A 49 -3.77 25.10 -3.78
CA SER A 49 -2.75 24.61 -2.86
C SER A 49 -1.60 24.06 -3.68
N THR A 50 -0.40 24.59 -3.48
CA THR A 50 0.81 24.16 -4.18
C THR A 50 1.82 23.62 -3.19
N ILE A 51 2.31 22.41 -3.43
CA ILE A 51 3.33 21.74 -2.61
C ILE A 51 4.51 21.42 -3.53
N ALA A 52 5.65 22.04 -3.26
CA ALA A 52 6.91 21.74 -3.91
C ALA A 52 7.78 20.88 -2.98
N ILE A 53 8.24 19.74 -3.48
CA ILE A 53 9.05 18.77 -2.72
C ILE A 53 10.37 18.59 -3.44
N HIS A 54 11.47 18.79 -2.72
CA HIS A 54 12.80 18.44 -3.18
C HIS A 54 13.35 17.33 -2.28
N ASN A 55 13.56 16.15 -2.85
CA ASN A 55 14.11 15.01 -2.15
C ASN A 55 15.49 14.64 -2.70
N THR A 56 16.42 14.42 -1.80
CA THR A 56 17.75 13.88 -2.12
C THR A 56 17.79 12.45 -1.62
N CYS A 57 18.04 11.54 -2.55
CA CYS A 57 18.00 10.11 -2.28
C CYS A 57 19.29 9.48 -2.78
N GLU A 58 19.98 8.74 -1.92
CA GLU A 58 20.95 7.75 -2.41
C GLU A 58 20.15 6.54 -2.89
N ASP A 59 19.99 6.40 -4.20
CA ASP A 59 19.01 5.48 -4.81
C ASP A 59 19.34 4.03 -4.45
N SER A 60 20.63 3.68 -4.41
CA SER A 60 21.10 2.35 -4.00
C SER A 60 20.79 2.05 -2.53
N LEU A 61 20.93 3.04 -1.64
CA LEU A 61 20.64 2.87 -0.21
C LEU A 61 19.15 2.74 0.08
N LEU A 62 18.28 3.37 -0.73
CA LEU A 62 16.84 3.17 -0.63
C LEU A 62 16.39 1.84 -1.25
N ALA A 63 17.01 1.42 -2.37
CA ALA A 63 16.62 0.19 -3.07
C ALA A 63 17.04 -1.09 -2.33
N SER A 64 18.24 -1.10 -1.75
CA SER A 64 18.80 -2.28 -1.06
C SER A 64 17.88 -2.88 0.02
N PRO A 65 17.33 -2.11 0.98
CA PRO A 65 16.42 -2.67 1.99
C PRO A 65 15.10 -3.17 1.38
N LEU A 66 14.58 -2.52 0.33
CA LEU A 66 13.36 -2.99 -0.34
C LEU A 66 13.57 -4.36 -1.02
N ILE A 67 14.77 -4.60 -1.57
CA ILE A 67 15.13 -5.91 -2.14
C ILE A 67 15.20 -6.97 -1.04
N ILE A 68 15.78 -6.64 0.11
CA ILE A 68 15.84 -7.54 1.26
C ILE A 68 14.42 -7.90 1.73
N ASP A 69 13.55 -6.90 1.89
CA ASP A 69 12.16 -7.11 2.30
C ASP A 69 11.38 -7.96 1.29
N LEU A 70 11.63 -7.76 -0.01
CA LEU A 70 11.00 -8.57 -1.07
C LEU A 70 11.36 -10.05 -0.92
N VAL A 71 12.64 -10.37 -0.68
CA VAL A 71 13.09 -11.75 -0.51
C VAL A 71 12.52 -12.35 0.77
N ILE A 72 12.58 -11.62 1.88
CA ILE A 72 12.08 -12.09 3.18
C ILE A 72 10.57 -12.35 3.14
N LEU A 73 9.78 -11.40 2.62
CA LEU A 73 8.34 -11.58 2.52
C LEU A 73 7.96 -12.68 1.54
N THR A 74 8.66 -12.80 0.41
CA THR A 74 8.41 -13.89 -0.55
C THR A 74 8.65 -15.24 0.12
N GLU A 75 9.78 -15.42 0.80
CA GLU A 75 10.10 -16.66 1.52
C GLU A 75 9.05 -16.97 2.59
N LEU A 76 8.65 -15.97 3.39
CA LEU A 76 7.60 -16.14 4.39
C LEU A 76 6.28 -16.59 3.76
N MET A 77 5.87 -16.00 2.64
CA MET A 77 4.62 -16.37 1.96
C MET A 77 4.65 -17.80 1.43
N THR A 78 5.82 -18.36 1.10
CA THR A 78 5.93 -19.78 0.71
C THR A 78 5.65 -20.75 1.86
N ARG A 79 5.81 -20.30 3.11
CA ARG A 79 5.56 -21.11 4.32
C ARG A 79 4.11 -21.02 4.82
N ILE A 80 3.36 -20.02 4.39
CA ILE A 80 1.97 -19.85 4.83
C ILE A 80 1.05 -20.65 3.92
N THR A 81 0.17 -21.43 4.56
CA THR A 81 -0.90 -22.16 3.89
C THR A 81 -2.23 -21.86 4.56
N TYR A 82 -3.33 -22.00 3.82
CA TYR A 82 -4.68 -21.76 4.33
C TYR A 82 -5.62 -22.89 3.92
N LYS A 83 -6.70 -23.04 4.67
CA LYS A 83 -7.77 -24.00 4.41
C LYS A 83 -9.11 -23.29 4.54
N THR A 84 -10.00 -23.53 3.58
CA THR A 84 -11.39 -23.06 3.60
C THR A 84 -12.30 -24.21 4.01
N ASN A 85 -13.51 -23.92 4.50
CA ASN A 85 -14.48 -24.97 4.87
C ASN A 85 -14.81 -25.91 3.70
N ASP A 86 -14.71 -25.42 2.46
CA ASP A 86 -15.03 -26.18 1.25
C ASP A 86 -13.89 -27.09 0.76
N LYS A 87 -12.70 -27.04 1.38
CA LYS A 87 -11.50 -27.76 0.94
C LYS A 87 -10.96 -28.62 2.07
N GLU A 88 -10.61 -29.88 1.79
CA GLU A 88 -10.06 -30.79 2.80
C GLU A 88 -8.57 -30.53 3.07
N ASP A 89 -7.81 -30.13 2.05
CA ASP A 89 -6.37 -29.90 2.14
C ASP A 89 -6.00 -28.41 2.26
N TYR A 90 -4.85 -28.17 2.89
CA TYR A 90 -4.21 -26.86 2.92
C TYR A 90 -3.66 -26.47 1.55
N GLN A 91 -3.79 -25.19 1.21
CA GLN A 91 -3.33 -24.64 -0.06
C GLN A 91 -2.41 -23.44 0.16
N SER A 92 -1.47 -23.25 -0.76
CA SER A 92 -0.64 -22.05 -0.84
C SER A 92 -1.40 -20.90 -1.49
N PHE A 93 -0.87 -19.68 -1.34
CA PHE A 93 -1.38 -18.51 -2.05
C PHE A 93 -1.23 -18.63 -3.57
N GLU A 94 -1.99 -17.79 -4.28
CA GLU A 94 -1.85 -17.61 -5.72
C GLU A 94 -0.39 -17.28 -6.12
N PRO A 95 0.10 -17.76 -7.28
CA PRO A 95 1.47 -17.51 -7.73
C PRO A 95 1.82 -16.02 -7.84
N VAL A 96 0.82 -15.17 -8.13
CA VAL A 96 0.97 -13.71 -8.15
C VAL A 96 0.75 -13.15 -6.75
N LEU A 97 1.83 -12.99 -5.99
CA LEU A 97 1.82 -12.48 -4.62
C LEU A 97 1.56 -10.96 -4.56
N ALA A 98 0.30 -10.55 -4.70
CA ALA A 98 -0.11 -9.15 -4.60
C ALA A 98 0.23 -8.48 -3.25
N ILE A 99 0.52 -9.26 -2.20
CA ILE A 99 0.99 -8.77 -0.89
C ILE A 99 2.30 -7.97 -1.03
N LEU A 100 3.15 -8.32 -2.00
CA LEU A 100 4.43 -7.64 -2.27
C LEU A 100 4.26 -6.25 -2.90
N SER A 101 3.02 -5.83 -3.18
CA SER A 101 2.74 -4.54 -3.85
C SER A 101 3.30 -3.33 -3.11
N TYR A 102 3.50 -3.41 -1.80
CA TYR A 102 4.10 -2.35 -0.99
C TYR A 102 5.51 -1.96 -1.48
N LEU A 103 6.26 -2.94 -2.01
CA LEU A 103 7.67 -2.80 -2.40
C LEU A 103 7.84 -2.52 -3.91
N LEU A 104 6.75 -2.46 -4.67
CA LEU A 104 6.77 -2.38 -6.14
C LEU A 104 6.00 -1.18 -6.65
N LYS A 105 6.60 -0.43 -7.58
CA LYS A 105 5.97 0.75 -8.18
C LYS A 105 4.74 0.40 -9.05
N ALA A 106 4.80 -0.73 -9.75
CA ALA A 106 3.76 -1.20 -10.65
C ALA A 106 3.46 -2.68 -10.32
N PRO A 107 2.66 -2.94 -9.28
CA PRO A 107 2.44 -4.29 -8.81
C PRO A 107 1.64 -5.11 -9.82
N LEU A 108 2.06 -6.36 -10.02
CA LEU A 108 1.27 -7.36 -10.72
C LEU A 108 0.23 -7.93 -9.75
N VAL A 109 -1.00 -8.07 -10.22
CA VAL A 109 -2.13 -8.60 -9.43
C VAL A 109 -2.83 -9.72 -10.20
N PRO A 110 -3.49 -10.67 -9.52
CA PRO A 110 -4.24 -11.72 -10.18
C PRO A 110 -5.30 -11.18 -11.16
N PRO A 111 -5.63 -11.91 -12.24
CA PRO A 111 -6.64 -11.50 -13.20
C PRO A 111 -7.98 -11.17 -12.52
N GLY A 112 -8.60 -10.05 -12.92
CA GLY A 112 -9.89 -9.60 -12.38
C GLY A 112 -9.80 -8.90 -11.01
N THR A 113 -8.61 -8.74 -10.44
CA THR A 113 -8.43 -8.00 -9.17
C THR A 113 -7.97 -6.55 -9.43
N PRO A 114 -8.35 -5.59 -8.57
CA PRO A 114 -7.97 -4.19 -8.73
C PRO A 114 -6.52 -3.95 -8.27
N VAL A 115 -5.81 -3.08 -8.98
CA VAL A 115 -4.49 -2.58 -8.56
C VAL A 115 -4.66 -1.50 -7.50
N ILE A 116 -4.03 -1.69 -6.34
CA ILE A 116 -4.04 -0.73 -5.23
C ILE A 116 -2.62 -0.19 -5.06
N ASN A 117 -2.41 1.09 -5.37
CA ASN A 117 -1.09 1.78 -5.27
C ASN A 117 -0.96 2.69 -4.04
N ALA A 118 -1.93 2.66 -3.12
CA ALA A 118 -1.87 3.48 -1.89
C ALA A 118 -0.98 2.79 -0.85
N LEU A 119 0.21 3.35 -0.61
CA LEU A 119 1.27 2.76 0.22
C LEU A 119 0.77 2.26 1.59
N PHE A 120 0.06 3.10 2.34
CA PHE A 120 -0.44 2.71 3.67
C PHE A 120 -1.53 1.62 3.63
N LYS A 121 -2.30 1.51 2.54
CA LYS A 121 -3.25 0.40 2.37
C LYS A 121 -2.52 -0.91 2.13
N GLN A 122 -1.45 -0.88 1.34
CA GLN A 122 -0.60 -2.03 1.09
C GLN A 122 0.13 -2.46 2.38
N HIS A 123 0.66 -1.51 3.15
CA HIS A 123 1.26 -1.77 4.47
C HIS A 123 0.28 -2.43 5.41
N ARG A 124 -0.93 -1.87 5.54
CA ARG A 124 -1.98 -2.44 6.42
C ARG A 124 -2.43 -3.84 5.99
N CYS A 125 -2.39 -4.13 4.68
CA CYS A 125 -2.64 -5.48 4.18
C CYS A 125 -1.60 -6.47 4.72
N ILE A 126 -0.30 -6.13 4.65
CA ILE A 126 0.78 -6.96 5.18
C ILE A 126 0.59 -7.17 6.69
N THR A 127 0.42 -6.08 7.46
CA THR A 127 0.31 -6.18 8.93
C THR A 127 -0.89 -7.02 9.34
N ASN A 128 -2.05 -6.84 8.70
CA ASN A 128 -3.25 -7.60 9.04
C ASN A 128 -3.14 -9.09 8.72
N ILE A 129 -2.44 -9.45 7.63
CA ILE A 129 -2.17 -10.86 7.32
C ILE A 129 -1.26 -11.48 8.39
N LEU A 130 -0.21 -10.77 8.79
CA LEU A 130 0.70 -11.24 9.84
C LEU A 130 -0.02 -11.34 11.20
N SER A 131 -0.87 -10.38 11.55
CA SER A 131 -1.72 -10.45 12.75
C SER A 131 -2.65 -11.66 12.72
N ALA A 132 -3.27 -11.93 11.57
CA ALA A 132 -4.13 -13.11 11.40
C ALA A 132 -3.34 -14.41 11.59
N CYS A 133 -2.13 -14.51 11.03
CA CYS A 133 -1.25 -15.67 11.25
C CYS A 133 -0.82 -15.83 12.72
N ALA A 134 -0.71 -14.73 13.46
CA ALA A 134 -0.38 -14.73 14.89
C ALA A 134 -1.61 -14.96 15.80
N GLY A 135 -2.83 -15.06 15.25
CA GLY A 135 -4.06 -15.19 16.04
C GLY A 135 -4.49 -13.89 16.73
N ILE A 136 -3.97 -12.74 16.28
CA ILE A 136 -4.29 -11.41 16.81
C ILE A 136 -5.36 -10.78 15.91
N ALA A 137 -6.33 -10.10 16.53
CA ALA A 137 -7.35 -9.36 15.78
C ALA A 137 -6.70 -8.27 14.91
N MET A 138 -7.28 -8.02 13.74
CA MET A 138 -6.79 -6.99 12.82
C MET A 138 -6.88 -5.60 13.46
N ASP A 139 -5.90 -4.74 13.15
CA ASP A 139 -5.95 -3.37 13.61
C ASP A 139 -7.01 -2.57 12.83
N THR A 140 -7.91 -1.93 13.57
CA THR A 140 -9.04 -1.16 13.05
C THR A 140 -8.94 0.34 13.31
N ASP A 141 -7.99 0.78 14.14
CA ASP A 141 -7.83 2.18 14.60
C ASP A 141 -9.08 2.78 15.29
N MET A 142 -10.10 1.97 15.61
CA MET A 142 -11.38 2.51 16.08
C MET A 142 -11.30 3.03 17.53
N LEU A 143 -10.52 2.35 18.38
CA LEU A 143 -10.31 2.68 19.80
C LEU A 143 -11.63 2.99 20.53
N LEU A 144 -12.65 2.14 20.33
CA LEU A 144 -14.00 2.38 20.85
C LEU A 144 -14.05 2.36 22.37
N GLU A 145 -13.15 1.62 23.01
CA GLU A 145 -12.94 1.59 24.46
C GLU A 145 -12.70 2.96 25.08
N HIS A 146 -12.20 3.92 24.30
CA HIS A 146 -11.99 5.31 24.74
C HIS A 146 -13.10 6.26 24.29
N LYS A 147 -14.05 5.80 23.46
CA LYS A 147 -15.08 6.62 22.83
C LYS A 147 -16.50 6.20 23.21
N THR A 148 -16.67 5.01 23.77
CA THR A 148 -17.95 4.44 24.17
C THR A 148 -17.83 3.71 25.51
N ASN A 149 -18.98 3.47 26.14
CA ASN A 149 -19.04 2.62 27.31
C ASN A 149 -19.14 1.15 26.85
N LEU A 150 -17.98 0.53 26.60
CA LEU A 150 -17.94 -0.86 26.12
C LEU A 150 -18.47 -1.83 27.19
N PRO A 151 -19.22 -2.87 26.79
CA PRO A 151 -19.56 -3.95 27.70
C PRO A 151 -18.29 -4.64 28.21
N LYS A 152 -18.35 -5.19 29.43
CA LYS A 152 -17.24 -5.99 29.97
C LYS A 152 -16.90 -7.11 28.96
N PRO A 153 -15.60 -7.42 28.75
CA PRO A 153 -15.20 -8.45 27.80
C PRO A 153 -15.90 -9.77 28.13
N MET A 154 -16.49 -10.39 27.11
CA MET A 154 -17.11 -11.70 27.24
C MET A 154 -16.02 -12.69 27.63
N LYS A 155 -16.15 -13.34 28.80
CA LYS A 155 -15.23 -14.40 29.19
C LYS A 155 -15.41 -15.55 28.21
N ILE A 156 -14.40 -15.78 27.38
CA ILE A 156 -14.32 -16.97 26.55
C ILE A 156 -14.20 -18.15 27.53
N GLN A 157 -15.23 -19.00 27.60
CA GLN A 157 -15.11 -20.31 28.24
C GLN A 157 -14.24 -21.16 27.32
N ILE A 158 -12.97 -21.31 27.68
CA ILE A 158 -12.04 -22.28 27.09
C ILE A 158 -12.26 -23.60 27.80
#